data_AF-A0A679JF97-F1
#
_entry.id   AF-A0A679JF97-F1
#
_cell.length_a   1.000
_cell.length_b   1.000
_cell.length_c   1.000
_cell.angle_alpha   90.00
_cell.angle_beta   90.00
_cell.angle_gamma   90.00
#
_symmetry.space_group_name_H-M   'P 1'
#
loop_
_entity.id
_entity.type
_entity.pdbx_description
1 polymer ?
#
loop_
_entity_poly.entity_id
_entity_poly.type
_entity_poly.pdbx_seq_one_letter_code
_entity_poly.pdbx_strand_id
1 'polypeptide(L)' 'MRRSTIDEIALGAARGVERIIAEEHPGGAPQRQAKVQVMFADWIRHAVLREVRNDRRRVSRRSS' A
#
# COMPACT_ATOMS: atom_id res chain seq x y z
N MET A 1 -11.88 -1.66 -7.34
CA MET A 1 -11.77 -0.61 -6.29
C MET A 1 -12.24 0.76 -6.83
N ARG A 2 -12.72 1.69 -5.99
CA ARG A 2 -13.08 3.07 -6.42
C ARG A 2 -11.82 3.93 -6.54
N ARG A 3 -11.81 4.93 -7.42
CA ARG A 3 -10.65 5.80 -7.64
C ARG A 3 -10.22 6.56 -6.38
N SER A 4 -11.17 7.13 -5.64
CA SER A 4 -10.88 7.82 -4.36
C SER A 4 -10.13 6.94 -3.36
N THR A 5 -10.47 5.65 -3.30
CA THR A 5 -9.76 4.68 -2.45
C THR A 5 -8.33 4.44 -2.92
N ILE A 6 -8.09 4.40 -4.23
CA ILE A 6 -6.74 4.27 -4.79
C ILE A 6 -5.91 5.51 -4.42
N ASP A 7 -6.50 6.70 -4.54
CA ASP A 7 -5.81 7.96 -4.24
C ASP A 7 -5.49 8.09 -2.74
N GLU A 8 -6.41 7.73 -1.84
CA GLU A 8 -6.16 7.65 -0.38
C GLU A 8 -5.01 6.69 -0.04
N ILE A 9 -5.03 5.52 -0.66
CA ILE A 9 -4.03 4.48 -0.46
C ILE A 9 -2.65 4.94 -0.98
N ALA A 10 -2.60 5.62 -2.14
CA ALA A 10 -1.38 6.19 -2.69
C ALA A 10 -0.82 7.32 -1.83
N LEU A 11 -1.68 8.19 -1.30
CA LEU A 11 -1.29 9.27 -0.39
C LEU A 11 -0.70 8.71 0.92
N GLY A 12 -1.28 7.64 1.45
CA GLY A 12 -0.74 6.94 2.62
C GLY A 12 0.67 6.40 2.38
N ALA A 13 0.91 5.78 1.22
CA ALA A 13 2.24 5.30 0.83
C ALA A 13 3.26 6.44 0.68
N ALA A 14 2.87 7.54 0.03
CA ALA A 14 3.73 8.70 -0.14
C ALA A 14 4.20 9.27 1.20
N ARG A 15 3.26 9.44 2.15
CA ARG A 15 3.58 9.88 3.53
C ARG A 15 4.50 8.90 4.27
N GLY A 16 4.34 7.60 4.00
CA GLY A 16 5.22 6.56 4.53
C GLY A 16 6.66 6.69 4.00
N VAL A 17 6.82 6.91 2.69
CA VAL A 17 8.14 7.19 2.08
C VAL A 17 8.77 8.44 2.68
N GLU A 18 8.02 9.54 2.77
CA GLU A 18 8.50 10.80 3.34
C GLU A 18 9.04 10.61 4.76
N ARG A 19 8.32 9.86 5.59
CA ARG A 19 8.75 9.52 6.95
C ARG A 19 10.05 8.70 6.95
N ILE A 20 10.14 7.68 6.11
CA ILE A 20 11.37 6.86 6.00
C ILE A 20 12.55 7.72 5.54
N ILE A 21 12.34 8.68 4.65
CA ILE A 21 13.39 9.58 4.18
C ILE A 21 13.83 10.56 5.27
N ALA A 22 12.88 11.09 6.05
CA ALA A 22 13.12 12.09 7.09
C ALA A 22 13.76 11.51 8.37
N GLU A 23 13.51 10.24 8.68
CA GLU A 23 14.10 9.57 9.84
C GLU A 23 15.61 9.32 9.65
N GLU A 24 16.37 9.41 10.73
CA GLU A 24 17.76 8.93 10.76
C GLU A 24 17.77 7.39 10.82
N HIS A 25 18.55 6.76 9.94
CA HIS A 25 18.70 5.31 9.89
C HIS A 25 20.18 4.95 10.07
N PRO A 26 20.53 4.07 11.03
CA PRO A 26 21.91 3.68 11.30
C PRO A 26 22.67 3.16 10.07
N GLY A 27 21.96 2.55 9.11
CA GLY A 27 22.50 2.06 7.85
C GLY A 27 22.39 3.03 6.68
N GLY A 28 22.06 4.31 6.93
CA GLY A 28 22.05 5.37 5.93
C GLY A 28 21.11 5.12 4.75
N ALA A 29 21.54 5.53 3.54
CA ALA A 29 20.74 5.43 2.33
C ALA A 29 20.32 3.99 1.94
N PRO A 30 21.19 2.97 2.03
CA PRO A 30 20.79 1.58 1.75
C PRO A 30 19.65 1.07 2.64
N GLN A 31 19.70 1.36 3.95
CA GLN A 31 18.65 0.93 4.87
C GLN A 31 17.32 1.66 4.59
N ARG A 32 17.37 2.95 4.24
CA ARG A 32 16.19 3.70 3.78
C ARG A 32 15.57 3.04 2.54
N GLN A 33 16.39 2.70 1.55
CA GLN A 33 15.91 2.06 0.32
C GLN A 33 15.25 0.71 0.62
N ALA A 34 15.87 -0.13 1.45
CA ALA A 34 15.30 -1.41 1.84
C ALA A 34 13.94 -1.25 2.55
N LYS A 35 13.82 -0.28 3.47
CA LYS A 35 12.54 0.02 4.14
C LYS A 35 11.46 0.48 3.17
N VAL A 36 11.81 1.34 2.20
CA VAL A 36 10.87 1.78 1.14
C VAL A 36 10.40 0.60 0.29
N GLN A 37 11.30 -0.31 -0.09
CA GLN A 37 10.95 -1.50 -0.87
C GLN A 37 9.98 -2.42 -0.11
N VAL A 38 10.25 -2.69 1.17
CA VAL A 38 9.37 -3.50 2.02
C VAL A 38 8.00 -2.84 2.15
N MET A 39 7.96 -1.53 2.42
CA MET A 39 6.71 -0.79 2.54
C MET A 39 5.88 -0.85 1.24
N PHE A 40 6.51 -0.73 0.08
CA PHE A 40 5.81 -0.90 -1.20
C PHE A 40 5.30 -2.33 -1.41
N ALA A 41 6.07 -3.35 -1.05
CA ALA A 41 5.62 -4.74 -1.16
C ALA A 41 4.38 -5.00 -0.29
N ASP A 42 4.38 -4.52 0.95
CA ASP A 42 3.23 -4.63 1.86
C ASP A 42 2.02 -3.86 1.32
N TRP A 43 2.25 -2.67 0.75
CA TRP A 43 1.21 -1.88 0.12
C TRP A 43 0.53 -2.61 -1.05
N ILE A 44 1.33 -3.19 -1.96
CA ILE A 44 0.81 -3.98 -3.09
C ILE A 44 -0.01 -5.17 -2.57
N ARG A 45 0.52 -5.89 -1.57
CA ARG A 45 -0.18 -7.01 -0.94
C ARG A 45 -1.54 -6.58 -0.38
N HIS A 46 -1.60 -5.47 0.34
CA HIS A 46 -2.86 -4.96 0.90
C HIS A 46 -3.85 -4.55 -0.19
N ALA A 47 -3.39 -3.88 -1.25
CA ALA A 47 -4.24 -3.51 -2.38
C ALA A 47 -4.85 -4.74 -3.08
N VAL A 48 -4.03 -5.76 -3.34
CA VAL A 48 -4.48 -7.04 -3.94
C VAL A 48 -5.51 -7.72 -3.05
N LEU A 49 -5.24 -7.87 -1.74
CA LEU A 49 -6.17 -8.49 -0.80
C LEU A 49 -7.52 -7.77 -0.74
N ARG A 50 -7.50 -6.43 -0.81
CA ARG A 50 -8.72 -5.62 -0.84
C ARG A 50 -9.51 -5.85 -2.12
N GLU A 51 -8.85 -5.93 -3.27
CA GLU A 51 -9.54 -6.19 -4.52
C GLU A 51 -10.14 -7.59 -4.58
N VAL A 52 -9.41 -8.62 -4.10
CA VAL A 52 -9.96 -9.98 -3.97
C VAL A 52 -11.21 -10.00 -3.09
N ARG A 53 -11.22 -9.27 -1.96
CA ARG A 53 -12.41 -9.14 -1.10
C ARG A 53 -13.56 -8.42 -1.79
N ASN A 54 -13.27 -7.36 -2.55
CA ASN A 54 -14.28 -6.62 -3.31
C ASN A 54 -14.90 -7.50 -4.40
N ASP A 55 -14.08 -8.29 -5.10
CA ASP A 55 -14.53 -9.19 -6.15
C ASP A 55 -15.45 -10.28 -5.60
N ARG A 56 -15.07 -10.92 -4.49
CA ARG A 56 -15.95 -11.88 -3.77
C ARG A 56 -17.31 -11.26 -3.41
N ARG A 57 -17.33 -10.01 -2.94
CA ARG A 57 -18.57 -9.28 -2.62
C ARG A 57 -19.41 -8.92 -3.85
N ARG A 58 -18.78 -8.73 -5.02
CA ARG A 58 -19.49 -8.48 -6.28
C ARG A 58 -20.14 -9.76 -6.81
N VAL A 59 -19.41 -10.87 -6.75
CA VAL A 59 -19.94 -12.19 -7.14
C VAL A 59 -21.14 -12.55 -6.26
N SER A 60 -21.00 -12.46 -4.94
CA SER A 60 -22.11 -12.79 -4.02
C SER A 60 -23.37 -11.94 -4.26
N ARG A 61 -23.21 -10.68 -4.67
CA ARG A 61 -24.33 -9.78 -5.00
C ARG A 61 -25.01 -10.08 -6.34
N ARG A 62 -24.33 -10.75 -7.28
CA ARG A 62 -24.92 -11.15 -8.58
C ARG A 62 -25.64 -12.49 -8.49
N SER A 63 -25.34 -13.28 -7.46
CA SER A 63 -25.91 -14.60 -7.23
C SER A 63 -27.15 -14.59 -6.31
N SER A 64 -27.64 -13.42 -5.90
CA SER A 64 -28.89 -13.20 -5.15
C SER A 64 -29.83 -12.36 -5.98
#